data_AF-A0A943MPM7-F1
#
_entry.id   AF-A0A943MPM7-F1
#
_cell.length_a   1.000
_cell.length_b   1.000
_cell.length_c   1.000
_cell.angle_alpha   90.00
_cell.angle_beta   90.00
_cell.angle_gamma   90.00
#
_symmetry.space_group_name_H-M   'P 1'
#
loop_
_entity.id
_entity.type
_entity.pdbx_description
1 polymer ?
#
loop_
_entity_poly.entity_id
_entity_poly.type
_entity_poly.pdbx_seq_one_letter_code
_entity_poly.pdbx_strand_id
1 'polypeptide(L)' 'MSTEFWEKMDQYQEAFGEYFPTEVCLASDTEMMALMDKAIASGTPYDPGTPDGCTA' A
#
# COMPACT_ATOMS: atom_id res chain seq x y z
N MET A 1 -0.07 9.69 11.83
CA MET A 1 0.93 9.01 10.98
C MET A 1 2.33 9.28 11.51
N SER A 2 3.10 8.21 11.70
CA SER A 2 4.49 8.24 12.20
C SER A 2 5.48 8.53 11.07
N THR A 3 6.74 8.85 11.42
CA THR A 3 7.83 8.96 10.43
C THR A 3 8.00 7.67 9.63
N GLU A 4 7.89 6.51 10.28
CA GLU A 4 8.01 5.19 9.63
C GLU A 4 6.96 4.98 8.54
N PHE A 5 5.74 5.50 8.73
CA PHE A 5 4.69 5.46 7.72
C PHE A 5 5.09 6.23 6.46
N TRP A 6 5.64 7.43 6.64
CA TRP A 6 6.09 8.27 5.52
C TRP A 6 7.30 7.67 4.81
N GLU A 7 8.26 7.11 5.54
CA GLU A 7 9.37 6.36 4.94
C GLU A 7 8.88 5.17 4.11
N LYS A 8 7.82 4.49 4.56
CA LYS A 8 7.20 3.39 3.82
C LYS A 8 6.47 3.87 2.57
N MET A 9 5.78 5.02 2.64
CA MET A 9 5.15 5.68 1.49
C MET A 9 6.19 6.06 0.44
N ASP A 10 7.33 6.59 0.84
CA ASP A 10 8.43 6.94 -0.07
C ASP A 10 8.99 5.68 -0.76
N GLN A 11 9.17 4.58 -0.03
CA GLN A 11 9.59 3.29 -0.60
C GLN A 11 8.56 2.75 -1.62
N TYR A 12 7.28 2.87 -1.31
CA TYR A 12 6.20 2.47 -2.21
C TYR A 12 6.18 3.35 -3.48
N GLN A 13 6.37 4.66 -3.33
CA GLN A 13 6.48 5.59 -4.45
C GLN A 13 7.71 5.31 -5.33
N GLU A 14 8.85 4.99 -4.73
CA GLU A 14 10.05 4.62 -5.49
C GLU A 14 9.84 3.35 -6.30
N ALA A 15 9.11 2.37 -5.76
CA ALA A 15 8.84 1.10 -6.43
C ALA A 15 7.85 1.20 -7.60
N PHE A 16 6.79 2.01 -7.44
CA PHE A 16 5.66 2.01 -8.38
C PHE A 16 5.43 3.35 -9.11
N GLY A 17 6.10 4.42 -8.69
CA GLY A 17 5.88 5.77 -9.21
C GLY A 17 4.54 6.39 -8.79
N GLU A 18 3.83 5.78 -7.84
CA GLU A 18 2.52 6.20 -7.34
C GLU A 18 2.46 6.13 -5.81
N TYR A 19 1.52 6.86 -5.21
CA TYR A 19 1.32 6.85 -3.76
C TYR A 19 0.31 5.78 -3.35
N PHE A 20 0.54 5.14 -2.20
CA PHE A 20 -0.42 4.20 -1.64
C PHE A 20 -1.75 4.92 -1.33
N PRO A 21 -2.90 4.34 -1.67
CA PRO A 21 -4.19 5.02 -1.60
C PRO A 21 -4.79 4.95 -0.18
N THR A 22 -4.22 5.75 0.72
CA THR A 22 -4.59 5.81 2.15
C THR A 22 -6.01 6.27 2.39
N GLU A 23 -6.58 7.12 1.52
CA GLU A 23 -7.94 7.65 1.67
C GLU A 23 -9.04 6.58 1.48
N VAL A 24 -8.75 5.52 0.72
CA VAL A 24 -9.69 4.41 0.47
C VAL A 24 -9.34 3.16 1.29
N CYS A 25 -8.13 3.09 1.84
CA CYS A 25 -7.72 2.01 2.73
C CYS A 25 -8.24 2.29 4.15
N LEU A 26 -9.36 1.65 4.54
CA LEU A 26 -9.94 1.76 5.88
C LEU A 26 -9.14 0.99 6.97
N ALA A 27 -7.88 0.68 6.72
CA ALA A 27 -7.01 -0.07 7.61
C ALA A 27 -6.21 0.87 8.54
N SER A 28 -5.70 0.35 9.64
CA SER A 28 -4.80 1.11 10.53
C SER A 28 -3.46 1.41 9.86
N ASP A 29 -2.71 2.41 10.37
CA ASP A 29 -1.37 2.76 9.86
C ASP A 29 -0.44 1.53 9.75
N THR A 30 -0.48 0.64 10.75
CA THR A 30 0.32 -0.59 10.77
C THR A 30 -0.09 -1.58 9.67
N GLU A 31 -1.40 -1.73 9.44
CA GLU A 31 -1.91 -2.61 8.39
C GLU A 31 -1.61 -2.05 7.01
N MET A 32 -1.73 -0.73 6.82
CA MET A 32 -1.35 -0.06 5.58
C MET A 32 0.15 -0.24 5.28
N MET A 33 1.03 -0.10 6.27
CA MET A 33 2.46 -0.37 6.08
C MET A 33 2.73 -1.82 5.68
N ALA A 34 2.03 -2.79 6.28
CA ALA A 34 2.14 -4.20 5.90
C ALA A 34 1.63 -4.47 4.46
N LEU A 35 0.60 -3.76 4.02
CA LEU A 35 0.11 -3.83 2.63
C LEU A 35 1.11 -3.22 1.64
N MET A 36 1.74 -2.10 1.98
CA MET A 36 2.82 -1.51 1.18
C MET A 36 4.01 -2.48 1.07
N ASP A 37 4.43 -3.10 2.18
CA ASP A 37 5.51 -4.10 2.17
C ASP A 37 5.15 -5.31 1.30
N LYS A 38 3.91 -5.80 1.39
CA LYS A 38 3.42 -6.91 0.54
C LYS A 38 3.44 -6.52 -0.95
N ALA A 39 2.98 -5.32 -1.28
CA ALA A 39 2.98 -4.80 -2.65
C ALA A 39 4.41 -4.73 -3.20
N ILE A 40 5.33 -4.07 -2.48
CA ILE A 40 6.75 -3.94 -2.84
C ILE A 40 7.38 -5.33 -3.04
N ALA A 41 7.17 -6.26 -2.11
CA ALA A 41 7.73 -7.61 -2.21
C ALA A 41 7.16 -8.40 -3.39
N SER A 42 5.90 -8.15 -3.78
CA SER A 42 5.25 -8.79 -4.92
C SER A 42 5.57 -8.13 -6.28
N GLY A 43 6.14 -6.91 -6.26
CA GLY A 43 6.33 -6.10 -7.45
C GLY A 43 5.01 -5.66 -8.12
N THR A 44 3.88 -5.81 -7.43
CA THR A 44 2.55 -5.40 -7.91
C THR A 44 2.02 -4.31 -6.98
N PRO A 45 1.60 -3.15 -7.51
CA PRO A 45 1.04 -2.08 -6.70
C PRO A 45 -0.24 -2.56 -5.99
N TYR A 46 -0.48 -2.01 -4.80
CA TYR A 46 -1.71 -2.26 -4.06
C TYR A 46 -2.90 -1.67 -4.81
N ASP A 47 -3.87 -2.53 -5.14
CA ASP A 47 -5.13 -2.14 -5.74
C ASP A 47 -6.28 -2.23 -4.71
N PRO A 48 -6.85 -1.09 -4.26
CA PRO A 48 -8.02 -1.07 -3.39
C PRO A 48 -9.31 -1.50 -4.12
N GLY A 49 -9.27 -1.65 -5.45
CA GLY A 49 -10.38 -1.95 -6.34
C GLY A 49 -10.79 -3.42 -6.44
N THR A 50 -10.05 -4.34 -5.84
CA THR A 50 -10.49 -5.74 -5.70
C THR A 50 -10.50 -6.17 -4.24
N PRO A 51 -11.67 -6.26 -3.59
CA PRO A 51 -11.76 -7.07 -2.38
C PRO A 51 -11.32 -8.48 -2.76
N ASP A 52 -10.45 -9.09 -1.96
CA ASP A 52 -10.03 -10.50 -2.11
C ASP A 52 -11.29 -11.36 -2.30
N GLY A 53 -11.58 -11.71 -3.56
CA GLY A 53 -12.87 -12.26 -3.99
C GLY A 53 -13.40 -11.82 -5.37
N CYS A 54 -12.92 -10.72 -5.96
CA CYS A 54 -13.28 -10.36 -7.34
C CYS A 54 -12.23 -10.88 -8.33
N THR A 55 -12.55 -11.99 -8.99
CA THR A 55 -11.86 -12.49 -10.19
C THR A 55 -12.39 -11.76 -11.42
N ALA A 56 -11.49 -11.33 -12.31
CA ALA A 56 -11.69 -11.30 -13.76
C ALA A 56 -10.33 -11.39 -14.46
#